data_AF-A0A8T4Q9E5-F1
#
_entry.id   AF-A0A8T4Q9E5-F1
#
_cell.length_a   1.000
_cell.length_b   1.000
_cell.length_c   1.000
_cell.angle_alpha   90.00
_cell.angle_beta   90.00
_cell.angle_gamma   90.00
#
_symmetry.space_group_name_H-M   'P 1'
#
loop_
_entity.id
_entity.type
_entity.pdbx_description
1 polymer ?
#
loop_
_entity_poly.entity_id
_entity_poly.type
_entity_poly.pdbx_seq_one_letter_code
_entity_poly.pdbx_strand_id
1 'polypeptide(L)'
;MVEEKIKLDLRKFNLDKIDFLKWFKTLAFLLLILLIFNIYQTFTLSSSLIKEIDKSIEEARPADVEILIIKPDKSCEGCFLIENKVEEFKKLNVKVVKEVTLKASEASDYISKYDLKKLPAFLIEGEIEKLDFGKSFTKVSNGLVFSDILPPFFSIKENRIVGKVSINIINPSNCDLCTGAQLVFENLIRAGIGIEEYKELNEVG
;
A
#
# COMPACT_ATOMS: atom_id res chain seq x y z
N MET A 1 33.83 91.95 4.13
CA MET A 1 34.42 91.88 5.49
C MET A 1 33.28 91.46 6.40
N VAL A 2 33.22 90.26 6.97
CA VAL A 2 34.26 89.60 7.76
C VAL A 2 34.14 88.09 7.58
N GLU A 3 35.22 87.49 7.09
CA GLU A 3 35.53 86.07 7.29
C GLU A 3 35.96 85.91 8.75
N GLU A 4 35.33 85.02 9.52
CA GLU A 4 36.00 84.48 10.71
C GLU A 4 35.81 82.96 10.77
N LYS A 5 36.97 82.32 10.69
CA LYS A 5 37.20 80.90 10.47
C LYS A 5 36.79 80.08 11.69
N ILE A 6 35.78 79.22 11.53
CA ILE A 6 35.62 78.03 12.38
C ILE A 6 36.75 77.05 12.01
N LYS A 7 37.92 77.23 12.63
CA LYS A 7 38.95 76.20 12.71
C LYS A 7 38.45 75.13 13.67
N LEU A 8 37.70 74.16 13.14
CA LEU A 8 37.40 72.93 13.87
C LEU A 8 38.74 72.20 14.08
N ASP A 9 39.18 72.15 15.33
CA ASP A 9 40.48 71.63 15.76
C ASP A 9 40.51 70.10 15.61
N LEU A 10 40.79 69.64 14.38
CA LEU A 10 40.98 68.23 14.00
C LEU A 10 42.32 67.65 14.48
N ARG A 11 42.83 68.04 15.66
CA ARG A 11 44.11 67.56 16.20
C ARG A 11 44.01 67.25 17.69
N LYS A 12 43.32 66.17 18.05
CA LYS A 12 43.61 65.44 19.29
C LYS A 12 43.00 64.05 19.42
N PHE A 13 42.60 63.41 18.31
CA PHE A 13 42.41 61.95 18.29
C PHE A 13 43.72 61.27 17.87
N ASN A 14 44.77 61.44 18.67
CA ASN A 14 45.89 60.50 18.68
C ASN A 14 45.41 59.27 19.45
N LEU A 15 44.57 58.46 18.80
CA LEU A 15 44.40 57.07 19.18
C LEU A 15 45.78 56.44 19.00
N ASP A 16 46.47 56.18 20.12
CA ASP A 16 47.76 55.53 20.12
C ASP A 16 47.66 54.28 19.25
N LYS A 17 48.39 54.26 18.13
CA LYS A 17 48.36 53.18 17.13
C LYS A 17 48.55 51.79 17.75
N ILE A 18 49.16 51.75 18.94
CA ILE A 18 49.44 50.56 19.73
C ILE A 18 48.17 49.96 20.35
N ASP A 19 47.20 50.77 20.77
CA ASP A 19 45.94 50.27 21.37
C ASP A 19 44.94 49.82 20.32
N PHE A 20 44.93 50.46 19.14
CA PHE A 20 44.10 50.05 18.01
C PHE A 20 44.44 48.63 17.52
N LEU A 21 45.74 48.30 17.43
CA LEU A 21 46.18 46.97 16.97
C LEU A 21 45.81 45.85 17.95
N LYS A 22 45.86 46.11 19.26
CA LYS A 22 45.43 45.16 20.29
C LYS A 22 43.93 44.88 20.19
N TRP A 23 43.13 45.93 20.04
CA TRP A 23 41.67 45.82 19.89
C TRP A 23 41.29 45.03 18.63
N PHE A 24 41.95 45.29 17.51
CA PHE A 24 41.71 44.57 16.26
C PHE A 24 42.04 43.07 16.39
N LYS A 25 43.14 42.71 17.06
CA LYS A 25 43.49 41.30 17.33
C LYS A 25 42.46 40.61 18.22
N THR A 26 41.98 41.27 19.28
CA THR A 26 40.95 40.72 20.17
C THR A 26 39.64 40.52 19.41
N LEU A 27 39.22 41.50 18.60
CA LEU A 27 38.02 41.40 17.77
C LEU A 27 38.13 40.26 16.74
N ALA A 28 39.27 40.18 16.05
CA ALA A 28 39.53 39.12 15.07
C ALA A 28 39.52 37.71 15.72
N PHE A 29 40.08 37.59 16.93
CA PHE A 29 40.08 36.34 17.69
C PHE A 29 38.66 35.94 18.12
N LEU A 30 37.87 36.88 18.61
CA LEU A 30 36.47 36.63 18.99
C LEU A 30 35.62 36.21 17.78
N LEU A 31 35.84 36.85 16.63
CA LEU A 31 35.17 36.50 15.37
C LEU A 31 35.60 35.09 14.89
N LEU A 32 36.87 34.72 15.05
CA LEU A 32 37.36 33.37 14.74
C LEU A 32 36.69 32.31 15.62
N ILE A 33 36.54 32.56 16.92
CA ILE A 33 35.82 31.64 17.83
C ILE A 33 34.37 31.46 17.38
N LEU A 34 33.69 32.55 17.02
CA LEU A 34 32.30 32.51 16.55
C LEU A 34 32.17 31.73 15.24
N LEU A 35 33.13 31.85 14.31
CA LEU A 35 33.17 31.04 13.10
C LEU A 35 33.37 29.56 13.41
N ILE A 36 34.32 29.22 14.29
CA ILE A 36 34.56 27.83 14.71
C ILE A 36 33.30 27.23 15.36
N PHE A 37 32.61 27.99 16.22
CA PHE A 37 31.37 27.55 16.85
C PHE A 37 30.26 27.29 15.83
N ASN A 38 30.09 28.17 14.84
CA ASN A 38 29.10 27.96 13.77
C ASN A 38 29.43 26.75 12.89
N ILE A 39 30.71 26.53 12.58
CA ILE A 39 31.17 25.34 11.84
C ILE A 39 30.88 24.07 12.66
N TYR A 40 31.18 24.09 13.96
CA TYR A 40 30.91 22.98 14.86
C TYR A 40 29.41 22.66 14.92
N GLN A 41 28.57 23.66 15.17
CA GLN A 41 27.10 23.51 15.19
C GLN A 41 26.56 22.93 13.86
N THR A 42 27.08 23.41 12.73
CA THR A 42 26.70 22.93 11.39
C THR A 42 27.09 21.47 11.19
N PHE A 43 28.28 21.08 11.62
CA PHE A 43 28.77 19.71 11.51
C PHE A 43 28.03 18.73 12.43
N THR A 44 27.66 19.15 13.64
CA THR A 44 26.88 18.31 14.55
C THR A 44 25.46 18.09 14.03
N LEU A 45 24.81 19.12 13.50
CA LEU A 45 23.47 19.05 12.94
C LEU A 45 23.41 18.22 11.66
N SER A 46 24.40 18.36 10.76
CA SER A 46 24.40 17.63 9.48
C SER A 46 24.40 16.11 9.67
N SER A 47 25.14 15.60 10.66
CA SER A 47 25.23 14.15 10.90
C SER A 47 23.92 13.51 11.37
N SER A 48 23.13 14.24 12.19
CA SER A 48 21.82 13.75 12.66
C SER A 48 20.75 13.91 11.58
N LEU A 49 20.82 14.98 10.79
CA LEU A 49 19.87 15.22 9.70
C LEU A 49 20.04 14.20 8.57
N ILE A 50 21.26 13.84 8.19
CA ILE A 50 21.50 12.84 7.14
C ILE A 50 20.87 11.49 7.51
N LYS A 51 21.01 11.05 8.77
CA LYS A 51 20.40 9.79 9.22
C LYS A 51 18.87 9.80 9.16
N GLU A 52 18.25 10.89 9.56
CA GLU A 52 16.77 11.00 9.52
C GLU A 52 16.27 11.14 8.08
N ILE A 53 17.03 11.82 7.21
CA ILE A 53 16.75 11.92 5.77
C ILE A 53 16.83 10.52 5.13
N ASP A 54 17.92 9.78 5.36
CA ASP A 54 18.10 8.43 4.82
C ASP A 54 16.98 7.50 5.30
N LYS A 55 16.63 7.56 6.58
CA LYS A 55 15.51 6.80 7.14
C LYS A 55 14.17 7.18 6.48
N SER A 56 13.89 8.46 6.32
CA SER A 56 12.66 8.93 5.67
C SER A 56 12.60 8.54 4.20
N ILE A 57 13.74 8.52 3.49
CA ILE A 57 13.86 8.04 2.11
C ILE A 57 13.58 6.53 2.06
N GLU A 58 14.15 5.76 2.98
CA GLU A 58 13.93 4.30 3.08
C GLU A 58 12.51 3.93 3.51
N GLU A 59 11.81 4.80 4.23
CA GLU A 59 10.39 4.67 4.55
C GLU A 59 9.50 5.10 3.39
N ALA A 60 9.93 6.08 2.59
CA ALA A 60 9.18 6.56 1.42
C ALA A 60 9.32 5.65 0.19
N ARG A 61 10.40 4.86 0.08
CA ARG A 61 10.57 3.98 -1.07
C ARG A 61 9.46 2.91 -1.11
N PRO A 62 9.02 2.49 -2.31
CA PRO A 62 8.04 1.42 -2.43
C PRO A 62 8.55 0.13 -1.78
N ALA A 63 7.63 -0.62 -1.18
CA ALA A 63 7.95 -1.94 -0.62
C ALA A 63 8.17 -2.93 -1.74
N ASP A 64 9.29 -3.64 -1.72
CA ASP A 64 9.58 -4.70 -2.67
C ASP A 64 8.80 -5.97 -2.27
N VAL A 65 7.91 -6.42 -3.16
CA VAL A 65 6.99 -7.54 -2.90
C VAL A 65 6.94 -8.53 -4.05
N GLU A 66 6.67 -9.79 -3.70
CA GLU A 66 6.36 -10.86 -4.63
C GLU A 66 4.88 -11.24 -4.52
N ILE A 67 4.23 -11.34 -5.67
CA ILE A 67 2.82 -11.69 -5.78
C ILE A 67 2.69 -13.12 -6.30
N LEU A 68 1.94 -13.94 -5.56
CA LEU A 68 1.55 -15.28 -5.98
C LEU A 68 0.03 -15.39 -6.06
N ILE A 69 -0.48 -15.74 -7.23
CA ILE A 69 -1.90 -15.97 -7.46
C ILE A 69 -2.10 -17.47 -7.64
N ILE A 70 -2.94 -18.10 -6.83
CA ILE A 70 -3.22 -19.52 -6.92
C ILE A 70 -4.66 -19.68 -7.42
N LYS A 71 -4.82 -20.34 -8.56
CA LYS A 71 -6.12 -20.60 -9.19
C LYS A 71 -6.51 -22.08 -9.05
N PRO A 72 -7.81 -22.40 -8.99
CA PRO A 72 -8.24 -23.81 -9.03
C PRO A 72 -7.83 -24.47 -10.35
N ASP A 73 -7.54 -25.79 -10.33
CA ASP A 73 -7.22 -26.55 -11.54
C ASP A 73 -8.41 -26.65 -12.50
N LYS A 74 -9.61 -26.75 -11.93
CA LYS A 74 -10.87 -26.76 -12.67
C LYS A 74 -11.28 -25.32 -12.98
N SER A 75 -11.72 -25.08 -14.22
CA SER A 75 -12.33 -23.80 -14.58
C SER A 75 -13.47 -23.49 -13.61
N CYS A 76 -13.43 -22.30 -13.01
CA CYS A 76 -14.51 -21.81 -12.16
C CYS A 76 -15.17 -20.60 -12.80
N GLU A 77 -16.14 -20.87 -13.66
CA GLU A 77 -16.99 -19.82 -14.21
C GLU A 77 -17.81 -19.16 -13.10
N GLY A 78 -17.71 -17.83 -13.03
CA GLY A 78 -18.37 -16.99 -12.05
C GLY A 78 -17.64 -16.88 -10.70
N CYS A 79 -16.47 -17.52 -10.52
CA CYS A 79 -15.67 -17.33 -9.31
C CYS A 79 -15.21 -15.87 -9.16
N PHE A 80 -14.88 -15.50 -7.92
CA PHE A 80 -14.30 -14.20 -7.59
C PHE A 80 -13.10 -13.86 -8.51
N LEU A 81 -13.16 -12.71 -9.18
CA LEU A 81 -12.09 -12.19 -10.03
C LEU A 81 -10.97 -11.60 -9.17
N ILE A 82 -10.00 -12.44 -8.84
CA ILE A 82 -8.87 -12.07 -7.97
C ILE A 82 -7.99 -10.98 -8.61
N GLU A 83 -7.99 -10.88 -9.93
CA GLU A 83 -7.23 -9.91 -10.72
C GLU A 83 -7.57 -8.48 -10.31
N ASN A 84 -8.85 -8.17 -10.08
CA ASN A 84 -9.27 -6.84 -9.64
C ASN A 84 -8.64 -6.46 -8.30
N LYS A 85 -8.52 -7.43 -7.37
CA LYS A 85 -7.87 -7.21 -6.08
C LYS A 85 -6.36 -7.08 -6.21
N VAL A 86 -5.74 -7.80 -7.13
CA VAL A 86 -4.31 -7.67 -7.44
C VAL A 86 -4.02 -6.29 -8.03
N GLU A 87 -4.86 -5.79 -8.93
CA GLU A 87 -4.72 -4.44 -9.48
C GLU A 87 -4.94 -3.35 -8.43
N GLU A 88 -5.93 -3.51 -7.55
CA GLU A 88 -6.10 -2.62 -6.39
C GLU A 88 -4.87 -2.63 -5.49
N PHE A 89 -4.29 -3.80 -5.22
CA PHE A 89 -3.08 -3.92 -4.41
C PHE A 89 -1.86 -3.25 -5.08
N LYS A 90 -1.71 -3.40 -6.40
CA LYS A 90 -0.63 -2.76 -7.17
C LYS A 90 -0.70 -1.23 -7.17
N LYS A 91 -1.86 -0.63 -6.85
CA LYS A 91 -2.01 0.83 -6.70
C LYS A 91 -1.48 1.34 -5.37
N LEU A 92 -1.12 0.46 -4.43
CA LEU A 92 -0.41 0.83 -3.21
C LEU A 92 1.05 1.22 -3.55
N ASN A 93 1.77 1.81 -2.59
CA ASN A 93 3.19 2.15 -2.74
C ASN A 93 4.08 0.90 -2.69
N VAL A 94 3.91 0.01 -3.67
CA VAL A 94 4.59 -1.29 -3.80
C VAL A 94 5.33 -1.36 -5.12
N LYS A 95 6.47 -2.06 -5.10
CA LYS A 95 7.21 -2.46 -6.28
C LYS A 95 7.14 -3.99 -6.39
N VAL A 96 6.40 -4.45 -7.39
CA VAL A 96 6.24 -5.89 -7.65
C VAL A 96 7.51 -6.41 -8.32
N VAL A 97 8.33 -7.12 -7.55
CA VAL A 97 9.58 -7.73 -8.02
C VAL A 97 9.28 -8.97 -8.86
N LYS A 98 8.24 -9.71 -8.49
CA LYS A 98 7.85 -10.95 -9.14
C LYS A 98 6.35 -11.15 -9.03
N GLU A 99 5.75 -11.63 -10.11
CA GLU A 99 4.34 -12.00 -10.15
C GLU A 99 4.19 -13.34 -10.85
N VAL A 100 3.61 -14.30 -10.14
CA VAL A 100 3.40 -15.66 -10.66
C VAL A 100 1.96 -16.06 -10.44
N THR A 101 1.36 -16.68 -11.46
CA THR A 101 0.09 -17.38 -11.33
C THR A 101 0.34 -18.88 -11.43
N LEU A 102 -0.08 -19.63 -10.42
CA LEU A 102 0.01 -21.09 -10.37
C LEU A 102 -1.37 -21.71 -10.31
N LYS A 103 -1.48 -22.94 -10.80
CA LYS A 103 -2.64 -23.78 -10.53
C LYS A 103 -2.51 -24.46 -9.17
N ALA A 104 -3.63 -24.90 -8.60
CA ALA A 104 -3.64 -25.55 -7.29
C ALA A 104 -2.75 -26.80 -7.25
N SER A 105 -2.72 -27.59 -8.34
CA SER A 105 -1.83 -28.75 -8.49
C SER A 105 -0.34 -28.40 -8.45
N GLU A 106 0.04 -27.18 -8.83
CA GLU A 106 1.43 -26.68 -8.86
C GLU A 106 1.81 -25.96 -7.56
N ALA A 107 0.84 -25.68 -6.68
CA ALA A 107 0.99 -24.82 -5.52
C ALA A 107 0.73 -25.54 -4.18
N SER A 108 0.89 -26.88 -4.14
CA SER A 108 0.66 -27.69 -2.94
C SER A 108 1.41 -27.19 -1.71
N ASP A 109 2.65 -26.73 -1.92
CA ASP A 109 3.53 -26.26 -0.86
C ASP A 109 3.02 -24.95 -0.27
N TYR A 110 2.55 -24.03 -1.12
CA TYR A 110 1.96 -22.76 -0.69
C TYR A 110 0.61 -22.96 -0.02
N ILE A 111 -0.25 -23.83 -0.56
CA ILE A 111 -1.54 -24.18 0.02
C ILE A 111 -1.35 -24.70 1.45
N SER A 112 -0.37 -25.57 1.66
CA SER A 112 -0.07 -26.15 2.97
C SER A 112 0.59 -25.15 3.91
N LYS A 113 1.61 -24.41 3.43
CA LYS A 113 2.37 -23.41 4.22
C LYS A 113 1.48 -22.30 4.76
N TYR A 114 0.46 -21.91 3.98
CA TYR A 114 -0.41 -20.77 4.29
C TYR A 114 -1.83 -21.17 4.73
N ASP A 115 -2.08 -22.47 4.98
CA ASP A 115 -3.39 -23.02 5.38
C ASP A 115 -4.55 -22.52 4.49
N LEU A 116 -4.35 -22.56 3.17
CA LEU A 116 -5.34 -22.08 2.22
C LEU A 116 -6.53 -23.03 2.16
N LYS A 117 -7.73 -22.46 2.34
CA LYS A 117 -8.99 -23.22 2.36
C LYS A 117 -9.85 -22.99 1.11
N LYS A 118 -9.66 -21.84 0.46
CA LYS A 118 -10.48 -21.36 -0.65
C LYS A 118 -9.58 -20.91 -1.79
N LEU A 119 -10.03 -21.12 -3.03
CA LEU A 119 -9.41 -20.62 -4.24
C LEU A 119 -10.42 -19.84 -5.12
N PRO A 120 -9.98 -18.83 -5.88
CA PRO A 120 -8.60 -18.37 -6.02
C PRO A 120 -8.06 -17.71 -4.73
N ALA A 121 -6.74 -17.74 -4.55
CA ALA A 121 -6.06 -17.10 -3.42
C ALA A 121 -4.96 -16.17 -3.93
N PHE A 122 -4.75 -15.08 -3.19
CA PHE A 122 -3.72 -14.09 -3.49
C PHE A 122 -2.77 -13.98 -2.30
N LEU A 123 -1.50 -14.29 -2.54
CA LEU A 123 -0.41 -14.27 -1.58
C LEU A 123 0.56 -13.14 -1.91
N ILE A 124 1.06 -12.49 -0.86
CA ILE A 124 2.11 -11.49 -0.96
C ILE A 124 3.23 -11.87 0.00
N GLU A 125 4.45 -11.94 -0.51
CA GLU A 125 5.68 -12.10 0.28
C GLU A 125 6.61 -10.90 0.05
N GLY A 126 7.63 -10.72 0.90
CA GLY A 126 8.60 -9.63 0.80
C GLY A 126 8.50 -8.63 1.95
N GLU A 127 8.62 -7.34 1.66
CA GLU A 127 8.61 -6.25 2.65
C GLU A 127 7.20 -5.89 3.15
N ILE A 128 6.43 -6.90 3.56
CA ILE A 128 5.03 -6.75 3.96
C ILE A 128 4.84 -5.86 5.19
N GLU A 129 5.84 -5.72 6.07
CA GLU A 129 5.74 -4.88 7.27
C GLU A 129 5.65 -3.37 6.96
N LYS A 130 6.01 -2.96 5.73
CA LYS A 130 5.91 -1.57 5.27
C LYS A 130 4.50 -1.21 4.76
N LEU A 131 3.61 -2.18 4.67
CA LEU A 131 2.30 -2.01 4.04
C LEU A 131 1.19 -1.92 5.09
N ASP A 132 0.19 -1.10 4.80
CA ASP A 132 -1.09 -1.13 5.49
C ASP A 132 -2.13 -1.77 4.57
N PHE A 133 -2.44 -3.03 4.83
CA PHE A 133 -3.31 -3.88 4.01
C PHE A 133 -4.74 -3.97 4.57
N GLY A 134 -5.05 -3.23 5.64
CA GLY A 134 -6.37 -3.25 6.26
C GLY A 134 -6.81 -4.63 6.76
N LYS A 135 -8.13 -4.82 6.94
CA LYS A 135 -8.70 -6.06 7.52
C LYS A 135 -8.91 -7.20 6.53
N SER A 136 -8.73 -6.93 5.23
CA SER A 136 -9.04 -7.90 4.17
C SER A 136 -7.95 -8.93 3.96
N PHE A 137 -6.74 -8.69 4.49
CA PHE A 137 -5.62 -9.60 4.43
C PHE A 137 -5.36 -10.19 5.82
N THR A 138 -5.01 -11.47 5.84
CA THR A 138 -4.55 -12.15 7.05
C THR A 138 -3.07 -12.43 6.92
N LYS A 139 -2.27 -12.01 7.91
CA LYS A 139 -0.86 -12.39 7.99
C LYS A 139 -0.77 -13.84 8.47
N VAL A 140 -0.16 -14.68 7.65
CA VAL A 140 0.08 -16.10 7.97
C VAL A 140 1.56 -16.37 7.71
N SER A 141 2.29 -16.82 8.74
CA SER A 141 3.74 -16.94 8.67
C SER A 141 4.42 -15.62 8.25
N ASN A 142 5.17 -15.62 7.16
CA ASN A 142 5.95 -14.51 6.61
C ASN A 142 5.28 -13.86 5.38
N GLY A 143 4.01 -14.16 5.12
CA GLY A 143 3.27 -13.63 3.99
C GLY A 143 1.89 -13.12 4.37
N LEU A 144 1.30 -12.34 3.47
CA LEU A 144 -0.07 -11.87 3.56
C LEU A 144 -0.95 -12.69 2.63
N VAL A 145 -2.08 -13.13 3.14
CA VAL A 145 -3.04 -13.95 2.42
C VAL A 145 -4.35 -13.21 2.30
N PHE A 146 -4.81 -13.03 1.06
CA PHE A 146 -6.18 -12.65 0.76
C PHE A 146 -6.96 -13.90 0.35
N SER A 147 -7.82 -14.33 1.27
CA SER A 147 -8.71 -15.49 1.08
C SER A 147 -10.15 -15.21 1.50
N ASP A 148 -10.48 -13.97 1.86
CA ASP A 148 -11.85 -13.56 2.19
C ASP A 148 -12.64 -13.24 0.92
N ILE A 149 -12.76 -14.27 0.07
CA ILE A 149 -13.52 -14.20 -1.16
C ILE A 149 -14.96 -14.62 -0.91
N LEU A 150 -15.88 -13.84 -1.49
CA LEU A 150 -17.30 -14.19 -1.53
C LEU A 150 -17.51 -15.36 -2.50
N PRO A 151 -18.51 -16.22 -2.24
CA PRO A 151 -18.88 -17.26 -3.19
C PRO A 151 -19.35 -16.70 -4.55
N PRO A 152 -19.22 -17.46 -5.64
CA PRO A 152 -18.72 -18.84 -5.65
C PRO A 152 -17.18 -18.90 -5.57
N PHE A 153 -16.68 -19.91 -4.87
CA PHE A 153 -15.24 -20.20 -4.74
C PHE A 153 -14.98 -21.69 -4.76
N PHE A 154 -13.76 -22.11 -5.10
CA PHE A 154 -13.36 -23.51 -5.02
C PHE A 154 -12.89 -23.84 -3.60
N SER A 155 -13.56 -24.79 -2.95
CA SER A 155 -13.19 -25.28 -1.62
C SER A 155 -12.16 -26.40 -1.77
N ILE A 156 -10.96 -26.19 -1.23
CA ILE A 156 -9.89 -27.20 -1.25
C ILE A 156 -10.33 -28.42 -0.43
N LYS A 157 -10.99 -28.19 0.72
CA LYS A 157 -11.47 -29.24 1.60
C LYS A 157 -12.53 -30.13 0.94
N GLU A 158 -13.48 -29.53 0.22
CA GLU A 158 -14.58 -30.26 -0.42
C GLU A 158 -14.27 -30.70 -1.86
N ASN A 159 -13.13 -30.26 -2.42
CA ASN A 159 -12.71 -30.51 -3.80
C ASN A 159 -13.78 -30.17 -4.85
N ARG A 160 -14.56 -29.10 -4.60
CA ARG A 160 -15.65 -28.63 -5.46
C ARG A 160 -15.87 -27.12 -5.33
N ILE A 161 -16.62 -26.56 -6.27
CA ILE A 161 -17.07 -25.17 -6.19
C ILE A 161 -18.21 -25.09 -5.17
N VAL A 162 -18.12 -24.13 -4.25
CA VAL A 162 -19.10 -23.87 -3.19
C VAL A 162 -19.77 -22.53 -3.43
N GLY A 163 -21.05 -22.44 -3.06
CA GLY A 163 -21.87 -21.24 -3.16
C GLY A 163 -22.48 -21.01 -4.53
N LYS A 164 -22.50 -22.04 -5.38
CA LYS A 164 -23.46 -22.10 -6.49
C LYS A 164 -24.79 -22.68 -5.99
N VAL A 165 -25.90 -22.23 -6.57
CA VAL A 165 -27.24 -22.71 -6.27
C VAL A 165 -27.91 -23.30 -7.51
N SER A 166 -28.77 -24.29 -7.32
CA SER A 166 -29.65 -24.80 -8.37
C SER A 166 -31.02 -24.17 -8.24
N ILE A 167 -31.56 -23.68 -9.37
CA ILE A 167 -32.86 -23.02 -9.42
C ILE A 167 -33.80 -23.86 -10.28
N ASN A 168 -34.90 -24.30 -9.66
CA ASN A 168 -36.02 -24.92 -10.35
C ASN A 168 -37.18 -23.93 -10.36
N ILE A 169 -37.54 -23.41 -11.53
CA ILE A 169 -38.72 -22.57 -11.71
C ILE A 169 -39.89 -23.47 -12.08
N ILE A 170 -40.96 -23.41 -11.30
CA ILE A 170 -42.22 -24.10 -11.61
C ILE A 170 -43.15 -23.04 -12.19
N ASN A 171 -43.60 -23.26 -13.43
CA ASN A 171 -44.47 -22.34 -14.15
C ASN A 171 -45.78 -23.06 -14.50
N PRO A 172 -46.79 -23.03 -13.63
CA PRO A 172 -48.06 -23.71 -13.88
C PRO A 172 -48.81 -22.99 -15.00
N SER A 173 -49.32 -23.75 -15.96
CA SER A 173 -50.05 -23.23 -17.12
C SER A 173 -51.38 -22.54 -16.76
N ASN A 174 -51.86 -22.70 -15.52
CA ASN A 174 -53.13 -22.18 -15.01
C ASN A 174 -52.98 -21.20 -13.83
N CYS A 175 -51.83 -20.55 -13.67
CA CYS A 175 -51.61 -19.67 -12.52
C CYS A 175 -51.75 -18.17 -12.87
N ASP A 176 -52.96 -17.64 -12.72
CA ASP A 176 -53.26 -16.22 -12.98
C ASP A 176 -52.57 -15.25 -12.01
N LEU A 177 -52.09 -15.74 -10.86
CA LEU A 177 -51.42 -14.97 -9.81
C LEU A 177 -49.90 -15.19 -9.75
N CYS A 178 -49.34 -16.05 -10.60
CA CYS A 178 -47.91 -16.31 -10.61
C CYS A 178 -47.17 -15.17 -11.32
N THR A 179 -46.74 -14.16 -10.56
CA THR A 179 -45.81 -13.14 -11.06
C THR A 179 -44.48 -13.77 -11.47
N GLY A 180 -43.92 -13.31 -12.59
CA GLY A 180 -42.79 -13.94 -13.29
C GLY A 180 -41.59 -14.25 -12.39
N ALA A 181 -41.42 -15.53 -12.06
CA ALA A 181 -40.27 -16.07 -11.34
C ALA A 181 -38.94 -15.74 -12.03
N GLN A 182 -38.99 -15.48 -13.34
CA GLN A 182 -37.87 -14.96 -14.12
C GLN A 182 -37.29 -13.65 -13.55
N LEU A 183 -38.13 -12.74 -13.05
CA LEU A 183 -37.65 -11.49 -12.46
C LEU A 183 -36.85 -11.75 -11.19
N VAL A 184 -37.26 -12.73 -10.38
CA VAL A 184 -36.53 -13.14 -9.18
C VAL A 184 -35.20 -13.77 -9.58
N PHE A 185 -35.19 -14.64 -10.59
CA PHE A 185 -33.97 -15.23 -11.13
C PHE A 185 -32.96 -14.16 -11.59
N GLU A 186 -33.40 -13.18 -12.37
CA GLU A 186 -32.57 -12.06 -12.81
C GLU A 186 -32.04 -11.23 -11.63
N ASN A 187 -32.84 -11.06 -10.58
CA ASN A 187 -32.39 -10.41 -9.35
C ASN A 187 -31.29 -11.19 -8.63
N LEU A 188 -31.37 -12.53 -8.60
CA LEU A 188 -30.36 -13.38 -7.97
C LEU A 188 -29.03 -13.31 -8.73
N ILE A 189 -29.07 -13.35 -10.08
CA ILE A 189 -27.88 -13.17 -10.92
C ILE A 189 -27.26 -11.79 -10.67
N ARG A 190 -28.08 -10.73 -10.68
CA ARG A 190 -27.61 -9.35 -10.42
C ARG A 190 -27.04 -9.18 -9.01
N ALA A 191 -27.53 -9.94 -8.04
CA ALA A 191 -26.99 -9.97 -6.68
C ALA A 191 -25.65 -10.74 -6.59
N GLY A 192 -25.15 -11.32 -7.69
CA GLY A 192 -23.87 -12.03 -7.73
C GLY A 192 -23.96 -13.50 -7.27
N ILE A 193 -25.16 -14.07 -7.21
CA ILE A 193 -25.33 -15.48 -6.83
C ILE A 193 -24.92 -16.37 -8.00
N GLY A 194 -23.96 -17.26 -7.76
CA GLY A 194 -23.55 -18.25 -8.76
C GLY A 194 -24.64 -19.29 -9.00
N ILE A 195 -24.98 -19.55 -10.25
CA ILE A 195 -25.95 -20.59 -10.62
C ILE A 195 -25.20 -21.83 -11.13
N GLU A 196 -25.54 -23.01 -10.60
CA GLU A 196 -25.03 -24.29 -11.08
C GLU A 196 -25.96 -24.89 -12.13
N GLU A 197 -27.26 -24.90 -11.84
CA GLU A 197 -28.28 -25.48 -12.70
C GLU A 197 -29.51 -24.58 -12.72
N TYR A 198 -30.09 -24.41 -13.90
CA TYR A 198 -31.36 -23.74 -14.12
C TYR A 198 -32.30 -24.70 -14.85
N LYS A 199 -33.46 -24.97 -14.26
CA LYS A 199 -34.47 -25.84 -14.85
C LYS A 199 -35.84 -25.21 -14.75
N GLU A 200 -36.53 -25.12 -15.87
CA GLU A 200 -37.94 -24.74 -15.92
C GLU A 200 -38.79 -26.01 -15.99
N LEU A 201 -39.69 -26.16 -15.02
CA LEU A 201 -40.63 -27.26 -14.91
C LEU A 201 -42.02 -26.72 -15.29
N ASN A 202 -42.45 -27.06 -16.50
CA ASN A 202 -43.85 -26.91 -16.87
C ASN A 202 -44.59 -28.09 -16.25
N GLU A 203 -45.60 -27.84 -15.41
CA GLU A 203 -46.46 -28.92 -14.95
C GLU A 203 -47.12 -29.56 -16.17
N VAL A 204 -46.76 -30.82 -16.42
CA VAL A 204 -47.43 -31.67 -17.40
C VAL A 204 -48.77 -32.04 -16.77
N GLY A 205 -49.82 -31.32 -17.16
CA GLY A 205 -51.21 -31.71 -16.90
C GLY A 205 -51.58 -32.98 -17.63
#